data_AF-A0A524Q5V3-F1
#
_entry.id   AF-A0A524Q5V3-F1
#
_cell.length_a   1.000
_cell.length_b   1.000
_cell.length_c   1.000
_cell.angle_alpha   90.00
_cell.angle_beta   90.00
_cell.angle_gamma   90.00
#
_symmetry.space_group_name_H-M   'P 1'
#
loop_
_entity.id
_entity.type
_entity.pdbx_description
1 polymer ?
#
loop_
_entity_poly.entity_id
_entity_poly.type
_entity_poly.pdbx_seq_one_letter_code
_entity_poly.pdbx_strand_id
1 'polypeptide(L)'
;MKLTIIEFLTLLLSDVAVTAILLYLYSKFHIGHSRVVFIMMGIILFLVTARALFFFFGRWIFYRRRINTIKEVVAGFKKGKFVRPDTTFRFDGELDEILKELIVVGRHLDSLVSSQKKEIDNFIELYNSIIFSISSYFMVLDDDDRVLFANEGFCEKFQIQRDALYGKKIEGIFYFVNARLKGGIVQVRRGGMTVVLEKTHLLTLNKVSIIEDIK
;
A
#
# COMPACT_ATOMS: atom_id res chain seq x y z
N MET A 1 21.12 -24.98 15.73
CA MET A 1 22.52 -25.09 15.20
C MET A 1 23.49 -26.00 16.00
N LYS A 2 23.39 -26.14 17.34
CA LYS A 2 24.31 -27.00 18.12
C LYS A 2 24.10 -28.51 17.90
N LEU A 3 22.85 -28.96 17.69
CA LEU A 3 22.54 -30.39 17.48
C LEU A 3 23.19 -30.97 16.21
N THR A 4 23.17 -30.25 15.10
CA THR A 4 23.71 -30.74 13.81
C THR A 4 25.24 -30.83 13.78
N ILE A 5 25.93 -30.01 14.58
CA ILE A 5 27.39 -30.10 14.72
C ILE A 5 27.74 -31.31 15.59
N ILE A 6 26.99 -31.56 16.66
CA ILE A 6 27.19 -32.74 17.52
C ILE A 6 26.90 -34.02 16.75
N GLU A 7 25.82 -34.08 15.98
CA GLU A 7 25.49 -35.21 15.10
C GLU A 7 26.61 -35.46 14.08
N PHE A 8 27.10 -34.40 13.42
CA PHE A 8 28.23 -34.50 12.50
C PHE A 8 29.50 -34.99 13.21
N LEU A 9 29.80 -34.49 14.41
CA LEU A 9 30.95 -34.91 15.20
C LEU A 9 30.85 -36.38 15.63
N THR A 10 29.67 -36.82 16.06
CA THR A 10 29.43 -38.22 16.44
C THR A 10 29.55 -39.17 15.24
N LEU A 11 29.13 -38.73 14.07
CA LEU A 11 29.29 -39.47 12.82
C LEU A 11 30.75 -39.56 12.39
N LEU A 12 31.50 -38.47 12.48
CA LEU A 12 32.93 -38.43 12.18
C LEU A 12 33.73 -39.30 13.16
N LEU A 13 33.35 -39.32 14.44
CA LEU A 13 33.97 -40.17 15.46
C LEU A 13 33.82 -41.66 15.12
N SER A 14 32.64 -42.08 14.61
CA SER A 14 32.40 -43.46 14.15
C SER A 14 33.31 -43.82 12.98
N ASP A 15 33.45 -42.94 11.99
CA ASP A 15 34.28 -43.20 10.81
C ASP A 15 35.79 -43.24 11.17
N VAL A 16 36.23 -42.40 12.11
CA VAL A 16 37.60 -42.43 12.66
C VAL A 16 37.85 -43.71 13.48
N ALA A 17 36.87 -44.17 14.27
CA ALA A 17 36.98 -45.40 15.03
C ALA A 17 37.14 -46.63 14.12
N VAL A 18 36.35 -46.72 13.05
CA VAL A 18 36.47 -47.80 12.04
C VAL A 18 37.85 -47.77 11.37
N THR A 19 38.33 -46.58 11.02
CA THR A 19 39.66 -46.40 10.41
C THR A 19 40.77 -46.80 11.39
N ALA A 20 40.66 -46.44 12.67
CA ALA A 20 41.63 -46.80 13.70
C ALA A 20 41.66 -48.31 13.99
N ILE A 21 40.50 -48.97 14.03
CA ILE A 21 40.38 -50.43 14.21
C ILE A 21 41.04 -51.16 13.04
N LEU A 22 40.83 -50.71 11.80
CA LEU A 22 41.47 -51.30 10.62
C LEU A 22 42.98 -51.09 10.61
N LEU A 23 43.46 -49.91 11.04
CA LEU A 23 44.88 -49.61 11.13
C LEU A 23 45.57 -50.44 12.23
N TYR A 24 44.87 -50.68 13.35
CA TYR A 24 45.31 -51.59 14.42
C TYR A 24 45.38 -53.04 13.94
N LEU A 25 44.36 -53.52 13.22
CA LEU A 25 44.36 -54.86 12.62
C LEU A 25 45.49 -55.03 11.60
N TYR A 26 45.76 -54.00 10.79
CA TYR A 26 46.87 -53.97 9.83
C TYR A 26 48.23 -54.11 10.52
N SER A 27 48.47 -53.34 11.58
CA SER A 27 49.74 -53.36 12.33
C SER A 27 49.97 -54.68 13.06
N LYS A 28 48.93 -55.26 13.67
CA LYS A 28 49.05 -56.46 14.51
C LYS A 28 49.09 -57.77 13.73
N PHE A 29 48.35 -57.87 12.62
CA PHE A 29 48.19 -59.14 11.88
C PHE A 29 49.09 -59.27 10.64
N HIS A 30 49.98 -58.31 10.36
CA HIS A 30 50.96 -58.37 9.25
C HIS A 30 50.33 -58.78 7.90
N ILE A 31 49.10 -58.34 7.63
CA ILE A 31 48.39 -58.52 6.35
C ILE A 31 48.96 -57.49 5.35
N GLY A 32 50.26 -57.55 5.11
CA GLY A 32 51.02 -56.48 4.44
C GLY A 32 50.88 -56.42 2.92
N HIS A 33 50.36 -57.45 2.25
CA HIS A 33 50.46 -57.55 0.78
C HIS A 33 49.22 -58.04 0.02
N SER A 34 48.04 -58.04 0.64
CA SER A 34 46.82 -58.32 -0.13
C SER A 34 46.29 -57.03 -0.75
N ARG A 35 46.11 -57.02 -2.08
CA ARG A 35 45.42 -55.95 -2.83
C ARG A 35 44.09 -55.53 -2.19
N VAL A 36 43.46 -56.45 -1.45
CA VAL A 36 42.20 -56.25 -0.72
C VAL A 36 42.29 -55.15 0.34
N VAL A 37 43.42 -54.99 1.05
CA VAL A 37 43.55 -53.97 2.11
C VAL A 37 43.55 -52.56 1.52
N PHE A 38 44.26 -52.36 0.40
CA PHE A 38 44.27 -51.08 -0.30
C PHE A 38 42.90 -50.72 -0.90
N ILE A 39 42.17 -51.71 -1.42
CA ILE A 39 40.80 -51.52 -1.92
C ILE A 39 39.87 -51.09 -0.78
N MET A 40 39.94 -51.77 0.37
CA MET A 40 39.13 -51.42 1.54
C MET A 40 39.44 -50.02 2.08
N MET A 41 40.71 -49.63 2.15
CA MET A 41 41.12 -48.29 2.58
C MET A 41 40.62 -47.20 1.60
N GLY A 42 40.67 -47.47 0.30
CA GLY A 42 40.11 -46.58 -0.72
C GLY A 42 38.60 -46.38 -0.59
N ILE A 43 37.84 -47.46 -0.32
CA ILE A 43 36.39 -47.40 -0.13
C ILE A 43 36.04 -46.54 1.09
N ILE A 44 36.76 -46.69 2.20
CA ILE A 44 36.50 -45.91 3.43
C ILE A 44 36.79 -44.44 3.20
N LEU A 45 37.93 -44.10 2.59
CA LEU A 45 38.27 -42.72 2.27
C LEU A 45 37.22 -42.10 1.33
N PHE A 46 36.75 -42.86 0.34
CA PHE A 46 35.70 -42.43 -0.56
C PHE A 46 34.38 -42.15 0.19
N LEU A 47 33.95 -43.05 1.08
CA LEU A 47 32.72 -42.87 1.85
C LEU A 47 32.78 -41.64 2.77
N VAL A 48 33.91 -41.41 3.45
CA VAL A 48 34.12 -40.22 4.30
C VAL A 48 34.07 -38.95 3.45
N THR A 49 34.75 -38.95 2.30
CA THR A 49 34.79 -37.79 1.39
C THR A 49 33.41 -37.49 0.81
N ALA A 50 32.70 -38.52 0.33
CA ALA A 50 31.35 -38.40 -0.21
C ALA A 50 30.38 -37.84 0.84
N ARG A 51 30.48 -38.31 2.09
CA ARG A 51 29.63 -37.85 3.20
C ARG A 51 29.90 -36.39 3.57
N ALA A 52 31.17 -35.99 3.61
CA ALA A 52 31.54 -34.58 3.81
C ALA A 52 30.94 -33.70 2.70
N LEU A 53 31.05 -34.12 1.44
CA LEU A 53 30.45 -33.41 0.31
C LEU A 53 28.92 -33.30 0.45
N PHE A 54 28.22 -34.37 0.78
CA PHE A 54 26.77 -34.34 0.99
C PHE A 54 26.35 -33.36 2.09
N PHE A 55 27.10 -33.29 3.19
CA PHE A 55 26.84 -32.33 4.27
C PHE A 55 27.02 -30.89 3.81
N PHE A 56 28.12 -30.59 3.11
CA PHE A 56 28.39 -29.25 2.56
C PHE A 56 27.36 -28.83 1.51
N PHE A 57 27.03 -29.70 0.56
CA PHE A 57 26.05 -29.42 -0.48
C PHE A 57 24.64 -29.26 0.09
N GLY A 58 24.24 -30.10 1.04
CA GLY A 58 22.94 -29.98 1.70
C GLY A 58 22.78 -28.64 2.42
N ARG A 59 23.81 -28.22 3.16
CA ARG A 59 23.83 -26.93 3.86
C ARG A 59 23.83 -25.76 2.88
N TRP A 60 24.63 -25.83 1.81
CA TRP A 60 24.69 -24.80 0.78
C TRP A 60 23.32 -24.58 0.12
N ILE A 61 22.64 -25.66 -0.29
CA ILE A 61 21.31 -25.59 -0.91
C ILE A 61 20.30 -24.97 0.05
N PHE A 62 20.33 -25.35 1.33
CA PHE A 62 19.44 -24.80 2.34
C PHE A 62 19.63 -23.28 2.54
N TYR A 63 20.87 -22.82 2.67
CA TYR A 63 21.18 -21.39 2.77
C TYR A 63 20.74 -20.61 1.53
N ARG A 64 20.98 -21.16 0.34
CA ARG A 64 20.60 -20.52 -0.93
C ARG A 64 19.08 -20.37 -1.06
N ARG A 65 18.30 -21.37 -0.61
CA ARG A 65 16.84 -21.30 -0.58
C ARG A 65 16.35 -20.16 0.32
N ARG A 66 16.91 -20.04 1.54
CA ARG A 66 16.54 -18.98 2.49
C ARG A 66 16.85 -17.58 1.96
N ILE A 67 18.03 -17.38 1.37
CA ILE A 67 18.40 -16.10 0.75
C ILE A 67 17.44 -15.73 -0.39
N ASN A 68 17.04 -16.71 -1.20
CA ASN A 68 16.06 -16.46 -2.26
C ASN A 68 14.70 -16.03 -1.69
N THR A 69 14.24 -16.63 -0.58
CA THR A 69 13.01 -16.20 0.10
C THR A 69 13.09 -14.74 0.57
N ILE A 70 14.21 -14.34 1.18
CA ILE A 70 14.44 -12.95 1.59
C ILE A 70 14.40 -12.02 0.37
N LYS A 71 15.07 -12.39 -0.72
CA LYS A 71 15.07 -11.63 -1.97
C LYS A 71 13.66 -11.44 -2.54
N GLU A 72 12.82 -12.46 -2.45
CA GLU A 72 11.42 -12.37 -2.88
C GLU A 72 10.59 -11.42 -2.01
N VAL A 73 10.80 -11.42 -0.68
CA VAL A 73 10.10 -10.49 0.23
C VAL A 73 10.49 -9.04 -0.11
N VAL A 74 11.78 -8.76 -0.26
CA VAL A 74 12.28 -7.44 -0.65
C VAL A 74 11.75 -7.02 -2.03
N ALA A 75 11.70 -7.95 -2.99
CA ALA A 75 11.11 -7.69 -4.30
C ALA A 75 9.59 -7.43 -4.22
N GLY A 76 8.90 -8.07 -3.28
CA GLY A 76 7.50 -7.80 -2.95
C GLY A 76 7.30 -6.37 -2.44
N PHE A 77 8.17 -5.91 -1.53
CA PHE A 77 8.12 -4.55 -1.01
C PHE A 77 8.33 -3.50 -2.10
N LYS A 78 9.27 -3.74 -3.04
CA LYS A 78 9.46 -2.87 -4.21
C LYS A 78 8.21 -2.76 -5.08
N LYS A 79 7.36 -3.79 -5.09
CA LYS A 79 6.10 -3.84 -5.85
C LYS A 79 4.88 -3.36 -5.04
N GLY A 80 5.08 -2.86 -3.82
CA GLY A 80 3.99 -2.42 -2.94
C GLY A 80 3.19 -3.55 -2.30
N LYS A 81 3.73 -4.79 -2.27
CA LYS A 81 3.11 -5.94 -1.60
C LYS A 81 3.85 -6.24 -0.30
N PHE A 82 3.29 -5.80 0.82
CA PHE A 82 3.99 -5.80 2.11
C PHE A 82 3.60 -6.94 3.05
N VAL A 83 2.51 -7.64 2.79
CA VAL A 83 2.03 -8.75 3.63
C VAL A 83 2.17 -10.09 2.92
N ARG A 84 2.83 -11.05 3.56
CA ARG A 84 2.74 -12.48 3.20
C ARG A 84 1.97 -13.22 4.31
N PRO A 85 1.16 -14.24 3.95
CA PRO A 85 0.49 -15.07 4.95
C PRO A 85 1.51 -15.79 5.82
N ASP A 86 1.24 -15.83 7.12
CA ASP A 86 2.09 -16.36 8.18
C ASP A 86 2.62 -17.75 7.81
N THR A 87 3.88 -17.80 7.42
CA THR A 87 4.60 -19.05 7.28
C THR A 87 5.27 -19.30 8.62
N THR A 88 4.76 -20.28 9.36
CA THR A 88 5.33 -20.73 10.64
C THR A 88 6.68 -21.40 10.38
N PHE A 89 7.71 -20.59 10.18
CA PHE A 89 9.08 -21.10 10.11
C PHE A 89 9.52 -21.48 11.53
N ARG A 90 10.12 -22.67 11.68
CA ARG A 90 10.90 -22.97 12.88
C ARG A 90 12.17 -22.12 12.80
N PHE A 91 12.20 -21.04 13.58
CA PHE A 91 13.29 -20.08 13.65
C PHE A 91 14.48 -20.75 14.33
N ASP A 92 15.53 -21.05 13.56
CA ASP A 92 16.80 -21.55 14.10
C ASP A 92 17.94 -20.99 13.25
N GLY A 93 18.24 -19.70 13.43
CA GLY A 93 19.39 -19.01 12.81
C GLY A 93 19.17 -17.52 12.51
N GLU A 94 20.27 -16.78 12.33
CA GLU A 94 20.32 -15.32 12.06
C GLU A 94 19.49 -14.90 10.83
N LEU A 95 19.43 -15.72 9.78
CA LEU A 95 18.63 -15.41 8.58
C LEU A 95 17.12 -15.41 8.85
N ASP A 96 16.65 -16.20 9.82
CA ASP A 96 15.22 -16.23 10.16
C ASP A 96 14.83 -15.01 11.01
N GLU A 97 15.76 -14.48 11.80
CA GLU A 97 15.60 -13.22 12.54
C GLU A 97 15.49 -12.03 11.57
N ILE A 98 16.39 -11.96 10.59
CA ILE A 98 16.32 -10.97 9.50
C ILE A 98 14.97 -11.05 8.77
N LEU A 99 14.52 -12.26 8.45
CA LEU A 99 13.22 -12.46 7.79
C LEU A 99 12.05 -11.99 8.67
N LYS A 100 12.11 -12.25 9.99
CA LYS A 100 11.09 -11.81 10.95
C LYS A 100 11.02 -10.29 11.03
N GLU A 101 12.17 -9.62 11.13
CA GLU A 101 12.25 -8.16 11.12
C GLU A 101 11.69 -7.59 9.82
N LEU A 102 12.06 -8.17 8.67
CA LEU A 102 11.51 -7.80 7.37
C LEU A 102 9.98 -7.91 7.35
N ILE A 103 9.39 -8.98 7.88
CA ILE A 103 7.92 -9.13 7.95
C ILE A 103 7.28 -8.06 8.84
N VAL A 104 7.91 -7.72 9.98
CA VAL A 104 7.43 -6.65 10.87
C VAL A 104 7.47 -5.29 10.16
N VAL A 105 8.57 -4.99 9.48
CA VAL A 105 8.73 -3.77 8.66
C VAL A 105 7.69 -3.73 7.55
N GLY A 106 7.43 -4.85 6.87
CA GLY A 106 6.38 -4.96 5.87
C GLY A 106 5.02 -4.53 6.42
N ARG A 107 4.61 -5.09 7.56
CA ARG A 107 3.33 -4.70 8.20
C ARG A 107 3.26 -3.22 8.56
N HIS A 108 4.37 -2.62 9.02
CA HIS A 108 4.42 -1.19 9.33
C HIS A 108 4.29 -0.34 8.06
N LEU A 109 4.99 -0.70 6.99
CA LEU A 109 4.90 -0.02 5.70
C LEU A 109 3.48 -0.10 5.11
N ASP A 110 2.83 -1.27 5.20
CA ASP A 110 1.45 -1.44 4.75
C ASP A 110 0.47 -0.51 5.47
N SER A 111 0.61 -0.40 6.80
CA SER A 111 -0.19 0.51 7.61
C SER A 111 0.08 1.98 7.28
N LEU A 112 1.34 2.36 7.04
CA LEU A 112 1.69 3.73 6.68
C LEU A 112 1.15 4.11 5.30
N VAL A 113 1.33 3.23 4.30
CA VAL A 113 0.86 3.46 2.94
C VAL A 113 -0.66 3.53 2.88
N SER A 114 -1.35 2.64 3.60
CA SER A 114 -2.83 2.69 3.68
C SER A 114 -3.35 3.95 4.37
N SER A 115 -2.70 4.38 5.46
CA SER A 115 -3.04 5.65 6.14
C SER A 115 -2.82 6.86 5.23
N GLN A 116 -1.65 6.96 4.59
CA GLN A 116 -1.36 8.05 3.67
C GLN A 116 -2.30 8.08 2.47
N LYS A 117 -2.65 6.91 1.91
CA LYS A 117 -3.63 6.84 0.83
C LYS A 117 -4.98 7.41 1.26
N LYS A 118 -5.46 7.03 2.45
CA LYS A 118 -6.72 7.54 3.00
C LYS A 118 -6.67 9.05 3.23
N GLU A 119 -5.55 9.57 3.72
CA GLU A 119 -5.36 11.02 3.88
C GLU A 119 -5.38 11.75 2.53
N ILE A 120 -4.69 11.22 1.52
CA ILE A 120 -4.71 11.78 0.16
C ILE A 120 -6.14 11.79 -0.40
N ASP A 121 -6.88 10.70 -0.26
CA ASP A 121 -8.27 10.61 -0.72
C ASP A 121 -9.16 11.67 -0.02
N ASN A 122 -9.00 11.84 1.29
CA ASN A 122 -9.70 12.89 2.05
C ASN A 122 -9.31 14.31 1.59
N PHE A 123 -8.04 14.56 1.29
CA PHE A 123 -7.59 15.85 0.76
C PHE A 123 -8.17 16.13 -0.62
N ILE A 124 -8.26 15.13 -1.49
CA ILE A 124 -8.88 15.24 -2.81
C ILE A 124 -10.36 15.59 -2.64
N GLU A 125 -11.08 14.92 -1.73
CA GLU A 125 -12.48 15.21 -1.45
C GLU A 125 -12.66 16.66 -0.94
N LEU A 126 -11.88 17.06 0.07
CA LEU A 126 -11.91 18.42 0.61
C LEU A 126 -11.60 19.47 -0.46
N TYR A 127 -10.56 19.24 -1.27
CA TYR A 127 -10.20 20.12 -2.37
C TYR A 127 -11.36 20.26 -3.37
N ASN A 128 -11.96 19.15 -3.78
CA ASN A 128 -13.11 19.17 -4.67
C ASN A 128 -14.27 19.95 -4.04
N SER A 129 -14.62 19.70 -2.78
CA SER A 129 -15.65 20.44 -2.07
C SER A 129 -15.36 21.94 -2.01
N ILE A 130 -14.11 22.33 -1.73
CA ILE A 130 -13.69 23.74 -1.72
C ILE A 130 -13.84 24.34 -3.12
N ILE A 131 -13.33 23.69 -4.16
CA ILE A 131 -13.43 24.18 -5.54
C ILE A 131 -14.89 24.31 -5.97
N PHE A 132 -15.75 23.34 -5.66
CA PHE A 132 -17.19 23.44 -5.91
C PHE A 132 -17.83 24.61 -5.14
N SER A 133 -17.42 24.84 -3.88
CA SER A 133 -17.92 25.96 -3.08
C SER A 133 -17.44 27.34 -3.57
N ILE A 134 -16.21 27.43 -4.09
CA ILE A 134 -15.64 28.65 -4.65
C ILE A 134 -16.24 28.94 -6.03
N SER A 135 -16.48 27.89 -6.82
CA SER A 135 -16.97 27.99 -8.20
C SER A 135 -18.49 28.09 -8.30
N SER A 136 -19.24 27.90 -7.21
CA SER A 136 -20.70 28.06 -7.19
C SER A 136 -21.06 29.53 -6.96
N TYR A 137 -21.86 30.09 -7.86
CA TYR A 137 -22.41 31.43 -7.73
C TYR A 137 -23.73 31.35 -6.98
N PHE A 138 -23.84 31.97 -5.80
CA PHE A 138 -25.08 31.92 -5.02
C PHE A 138 -25.43 33.26 -4.39
N MET A 139 -26.73 33.47 -4.24
CA MET A 139 -27.34 34.63 -3.62
C MET A 139 -28.40 34.15 -2.62
N VAL A 140 -28.50 34.83 -1.48
CA VAL A 140 -29.49 34.59 -0.45
C VAL A 140 -30.48 35.75 -0.45
N LEU A 141 -31.77 35.42 -0.45
CA LEU A 141 -32.88 36.37 -0.45
C LEU A 141 -33.63 36.31 0.88
N ASP A 142 -34.25 37.42 1.28
CA ASP A 142 -35.25 37.45 2.35
C ASP A 142 -36.66 37.08 1.85
N ASP A 143 -37.65 37.10 2.76
CA ASP A 143 -39.05 36.77 2.46
C ASP A 143 -39.71 37.76 1.47
N ASP A 144 -39.13 38.96 1.31
CA ASP A 144 -39.60 40.04 0.42
C ASP A 144 -38.81 40.10 -0.91
N ASP A 145 -38.05 39.04 -1.22
CA ASP A 145 -37.19 38.90 -2.41
C ASP A 145 -36.06 39.94 -2.48
N ARG A 146 -35.60 40.45 -1.33
CA ARG A 146 -34.44 41.34 -1.23
C ARG A 146 -33.17 40.56 -0.94
N VAL A 147 -32.07 41.03 -1.51
CA VAL A 147 -30.78 40.34 -1.33
C VAL A 147 -30.22 40.57 0.07
N LEU A 148 -30.05 39.48 0.82
CA LEU A 148 -29.34 39.45 2.10
C LEU A 148 -27.86 39.19 1.94
N PHE A 149 -27.48 38.39 0.93
CA PHE A 149 -26.10 38.01 0.67
C PHE A 149 -25.87 37.57 -0.78
N ALA A 150 -24.68 37.81 -1.30
CA ALA A 150 -24.17 37.16 -2.49
C ALA A 150 -22.67 36.92 -2.32
N ASN A 151 -22.19 35.77 -2.78
CA ASN A 151 -20.76 35.48 -2.74
C ASN A 151 -19.98 36.29 -3.78
N GLU A 152 -18.66 36.40 -3.59
CA GLU A 152 -17.80 37.22 -4.46
C GLU A 152 -17.81 36.73 -5.90
N GLY A 153 -17.78 35.42 -6.12
CA GLY A 153 -17.89 34.83 -7.46
C GLY A 153 -19.16 35.28 -8.20
N PHE A 154 -20.30 35.37 -7.51
CA PHE A 154 -21.54 35.87 -8.11
C PHE A 154 -21.39 37.35 -8.52
N CYS A 155 -20.84 38.19 -7.64
CA CYS A 155 -20.64 39.61 -7.91
C CYS A 155 -19.70 39.86 -9.09
N GLU A 156 -18.59 39.12 -9.17
CA GLU A 156 -17.63 39.21 -10.28
C GLU A 156 -18.26 38.75 -11.60
N LYS A 157 -18.94 37.60 -11.59
CA LYS A 157 -19.55 37.00 -12.80
C LYS A 157 -20.58 37.93 -13.45
N PHE A 158 -21.40 38.59 -12.64
CA PHE A 158 -22.43 39.52 -13.09
C PHE A 158 -21.97 40.98 -13.17
N GLN A 159 -20.70 41.26 -12.82
CA GLN A 159 -20.09 42.59 -12.79
C GLN A 159 -20.89 43.58 -11.93
N ILE A 160 -21.35 43.16 -10.75
CA ILE A 160 -22.16 43.98 -9.84
C ILE A 160 -21.35 44.28 -8.58
N GLN A 161 -21.30 45.56 -8.18
CA GLN A 161 -20.72 45.94 -6.90
C GLN A 161 -21.55 45.42 -5.74
N ARG A 162 -20.89 44.79 -4.75
CA ARG A 162 -21.52 44.13 -3.61
C ARG A 162 -22.44 45.07 -2.83
N ASP A 163 -22.00 46.30 -2.57
CA ASP A 163 -22.75 47.30 -1.80
C ASP A 163 -24.00 47.81 -2.54
N ALA A 164 -24.03 47.71 -3.86
CA ALA A 164 -25.18 48.08 -4.68
C ALA A 164 -26.23 46.97 -4.77
N LEU A 165 -25.95 45.77 -4.24
CA LEU A 165 -26.80 44.59 -4.32
C LEU A 165 -27.66 44.40 -3.06
N TYR A 166 -27.08 44.63 -1.88
CA TYR A 166 -27.75 44.39 -0.60
C TYR A 166 -29.04 45.22 -0.44
N GLY A 167 -30.11 44.57 0.02
CA GLY A 167 -31.41 45.18 0.27
C GLY A 167 -32.23 45.53 -0.98
N LYS A 168 -31.68 45.37 -2.19
CA LYS A 168 -32.45 45.50 -3.44
C LYS A 168 -33.30 44.27 -3.69
N LYS A 169 -34.46 44.49 -4.29
CA LYS A 169 -35.28 43.40 -4.84
C LYS A 169 -34.59 42.76 -6.03
N ILE A 170 -34.78 41.46 -6.19
CA ILE A 170 -34.26 40.69 -7.32
C ILE A 170 -34.70 41.25 -8.70
N GLU A 171 -35.90 41.84 -8.77
CA GLU A 171 -36.44 42.55 -9.95
C GLU A 171 -35.62 43.79 -10.33
N GLY A 172 -34.90 44.38 -9.38
CA GLY A 172 -33.96 45.48 -9.60
C GLY A 172 -32.55 45.03 -9.96
N ILE A 173 -32.32 43.73 -10.15
CA ILE A 173 -31.00 43.14 -10.46
C ILE A 173 -31.07 42.38 -11.79
N PHE A 174 -32.13 41.61 -11.97
CA PHE A 174 -32.35 40.80 -13.16
C PHE A 174 -33.58 41.27 -13.95
N TYR A 175 -33.41 41.37 -15.26
CA TYR A 175 -34.51 41.31 -16.21
C TYR A 175 -35.00 39.86 -16.28
N PHE A 176 -36.16 39.61 -15.68
CA PHE A 176 -36.83 38.32 -15.78
C PHE A 176 -37.37 38.11 -17.20
N VAL A 177 -36.53 37.59 -18.09
CA VAL A 177 -36.93 37.23 -19.46
C VAL A 177 -37.97 36.12 -19.45
N ASN A 178 -37.88 35.20 -18.48
CA ASN A 178 -38.82 34.11 -18.27
C ASN A 178 -39.39 34.10 -16.84
N ALA A 179 -40.68 33.78 -16.71
CA ALA A 179 -41.35 33.65 -15.41
C ALA A 179 -40.87 32.45 -14.56
N ARG A 180 -39.93 31.63 -15.07
CA ARG A 180 -39.41 30.43 -14.39
C ARG A 180 -38.77 30.74 -13.05
N LEU A 181 -37.89 31.75 -12.98
CA LEU A 181 -37.20 32.09 -11.74
C LEU A 181 -38.20 32.57 -10.67
N LYS A 182 -39.13 33.45 -11.06
CA LYS A 182 -40.19 33.94 -10.17
C LYS A 182 -41.12 32.80 -9.71
N GLY A 183 -41.48 31.89 -10.61
CA GLY A 183 -42.26 30.70 -10.28
C GLY A 183 -41.54 29.76 -9.31
N GLY A 184 -40.24 29.53 -9.53
CA GLY A 184 -39.41 28.72 -8.65
C GLY A 184 -39.29 29.30 -7.24
N ILE A 185 -39.07 30.60 -7.11
CA ILE A 185 -39.02 31.29 -5.81
C ILE A 185 -40.35 31.13 -5.05
N VAL A 186 -41.48 31.32 -5.72
CA VAL A 186 -42.81 31.13 -5.12
C VAL A 186 -43.03 29.67 -4.70
N GLN A 187 -42.54 28.71 -5.49
CA GLN A 187 -42.65 27.28 -5.18
C GLN A 187 -41.82 26.90 -3.95
N VAL A 188 -40.57 27.38 -3.85
CA VAL A 188 -39.72 27.19 -2.67
C VAL A 188 -40.38 27.82 -1.43
N ARG A 189 -40.92 29.04 -1.55
CA ARG A 189 -41.59 29.73 -0.42
C ARG A 189 -42.84 29.00 0.07
N ARG A 190 -43.64 28.44 -0.84
CA ARG A 190 -44.87 27.71 -0.48
C ARG A 190 -44.60 26.28 0.00
N GLY A 191 -43.62 25.62 -0.58
CA GLY A 191 -43.36 24.19 -0.37
C GLY A 191 -42.25 23.89 0.64
N GLY A 192 -41.37 24.86 0.94
CA GLY A 192 -40.18 24.63 1.78
C GLY A 192 -39.17 23.63 1.19
N MET A 193 -39.36 23.22 -0.07
CA MET A 193 -38.54 22.22 -0.77
C MET A 193 -37.62 22.92 -1.77
N THR A 194 -36.40 22.42 -1.91
CA THR A 194 -35.45 22.88 -2.94
C THR A 194 -36.01 22.62 -4.34
N VAL A 195 -35.89 23.60 -5.23
CA VAL A 195 -36.38 23.52 -6.62
C VAL A 195 -35.21 23.79 -7.56
N VAL A 196 -34.88 22.82 -8.40
CA VAL A 196 -33.88 23.01 -9.46
C VAL A 196 -34.58 23.51 -10.72
N LEU A 197 -34.15 24.67 -11.21
CA LEU A 197 -34.64 25.32 -12.42
C LEU A 197 -33.63 25.13 -13.57
N GLU A 198 -33.90 24.17 -14.45
CA GLU A 198 -33.05 23.88 -15.61
C GLU A 198 -33.14 24.98 -16.69
N LYS A 199 -31.98 25.29 -17.29
CA LYS A 199 -31.80 26.20 -18.42
C LYS A 199 -32.46 27.55 -18.18
N THR A 200 -32.23 28.13 -17.01
CA THR A 200 -32.81 29.42 -16.65
C THR A 200 -31.98 30.54 -17.26
N HIS A 201 -32.62 31.38 -18.05
CA HIS A 201 -32.00 32.54 -18.64
C HIS A 201 -32.05 33.71 -17.65
N LEU A 202 -30.86 34.14 -17.21
CA LEU A 202 -30.68 35.31 -16.38
C LEU A 202 -30.07 36.42 -17.22
N LEU A 203 -30.74 37.56 -17.26
CA LEU A 203 -30.22 38.78 -17.86
C LEU A 203 -30.13 39.84 -16.76
N THR A 204 -28.94 40.37 -16.51
CA THR A 204 -28.76 41.45 -15.52
C THR A 204 -28.99 42.83 -16.13
N LEU A 205 -29.22 43.83 -15.28
CA LEU A 205 -29.25 45.24 -15.70
C LEU A 205 -27.95 45.69 -16.40
N ASN A 206 -26.82 45.06 -16.06
CA ASN A 206 -25.51 45.31 -16.67
C ASN A 206 -25.32 44.61 -18.03
N LYS A 207 -26.40 44.09 -18.63
CA LYS A 207 -26.41 43.40 -19.93
C LYS A 207 -25.59 42.11 -19.97
N VAL A 208 -25.26 41.52 -18.82
CA VAL A 208 -24.67 40.18 -18.73
C VAL A 208 -25.79 39.15 -18.81
N SER A 209 -25.69 38.24 -19.78
CA SER A 209 -26.68 37.20 -20.07
C SER A 209 -26.07 35.82 -19.84
N ILE A 210 -26.72 34.99 -19.02
CA ILE A 210 -26.27 33.64 -18.67
C ILE A 210 -27.45 32.67 -18.78
N ILE A 211 -27.21 31.48 -19.31
CA ILE A 211 -28.17 30.37 -19.31
C ILE A 211 -27.53 29.24 -18.52
N GLU A 212 -28.00 29.03 -17.30
CA GLU A 212 -27.47 28.03 -16.38
C GLU A 212 -28.61 27.35 -15.61
N ASP A 213 -28.31 26.20 -15.03
CA ASP A 213 -29.21 25.51 -14.12
C ASP A 213 -29.08 26.14 -12.73
N ILE A 214 -30.20 26.55 -12.14
CA ILE A 214 -30.25 27.20 -10.82
C ILE A 214 -30.82 26.21 -9.82
N LYS A 215 -30.24 26.09 -8.64
CA LYS A 215 -30.69 25.20 -7.57
C LYS A 215 -31.22 25.98 -6.36
#